data_AF-A0A2S0U792-F1
#
_entry.id   AF-A0A2S0U792-F1
#
_cell.length_a   1.000
_cell.length_b   1.000
_cell.length_c   1.000
_cell.angle_alpha   90.00
_cell.angle_beta   90.00
_cell.angle_gamma   90.00
#
_symmetry.space_group_name_H-M   'P 1'
#
loop_
_entity.id
_entity.type
_entity.pdbx_description
1 polymer ?
#
loop_
_entity_poly.entity_id
_entity_poly.type
_entity_poly.pdbx_seq_one_letter_code
_entity_poly.pdbx_strand_id
1 'polypeptide(L)'
;MVNLHVLHGLSFAGAEAFLLEEGYGQEVAIERRAVEDGRLFLYPYTLYDEQGSLIDRIFHAEYCRRDEDGEWEAYSCSWTRDLSCTGY
;
A
#
# COMPACT_ATOMS: atom_id res chain seq x y z
N MET A 1 6.17 14.72 -5.13
CA MET A 1 5.17 13.64 -5.26
C MET A 1 5.67 12.62 -6.28
N VAL A 2 5.68 11.35 -5.91
CA VAL A 2 6.27 10.27 -6.73
C VAL A 2 5.32 9.82 -7.85
N ASN A 3 5.81 9.48 -9.04
CA ASN A 3 4.93 8.87 -10.05
C ASN A 3 4.69 7.38 -9.73
N LEU A 4 3.42 6.96 -9.56
CA LEU A 4 3.07 5.56 -9.24
C LEU A 4 3.57 4.58 -10.31
N HIS A 5 3.65 4.99 -11.58
CA HIS A 5 4.17 4.13 -12.65
C HIS A 5 5.62 3.70 -12.41
N VAL A 6 6.41 4.52 -11.72
CA VAL A 6 7.77 4.15 -11.32
C VAL A 6 7.72 3.01 -10.31
N LEU A 7 6.87 3.12 -9.28
CA LEU A 7 6.72 2.09 -8.24
C LEU A 7 6.22 0.76 -8.81
N HIS A 8 5.30 0.78 -9.77
CA HIS A 8 4.83 -0.44 -10.45
C HIS A 8 5.90 -1.11 -11.33
N GLY A 9 6.94 -0.37 -11.73
CA GLY A 9 8.08 -0.91 -12.48
C GLY A 9 9.18 -1.50 -11.60
N LEU A 10 9.08 -1.35 -10.27
CA LEU A 10 10.08 -1.81 -9.31
C LEU A 10 9.59 -3.06 -8.56
N SER A 11 10.53 -3.82 -8.00
CA SER A 11 10.19 -4.80 -6.97
C SER A 11 9.68 -4.08 -5.71
N PHE A 12 8.98 -4.80 -4.82
CA PHE A 12 8.52 -4.22 -3.54
C PHE A 12 9.66 -3.55 -2.77
N ALA A 13 10.77 -4.26 -2.55
CA ALA A 13 11.92 -3.73 -1.83
C ALA A 13 12.55 -2.51 -2.53
N GLY A 14 12.55 -2.48 -3.87
CA GLY A 14 13.05 -1.34 -4.64
C GLY A 14 12.12 -0.12 -4.56
N ALA A 15 10.81 -0.34 -4.63
CA ALA A 15 9.82 0.71 -4.49
C ALA A 15 9.81 1.29 -3.07
N GLU A 16 9.93 0.44 -2.05
CA GLU A 16 10.06 0.86 -0.65
C GLU A 16 11.31 1.70 -0.45
N ALA A 17 12.49 1.21 -0.85
CA ALA A 17 13.73 1.95 -0.73
C ALA A 17 13.65 3.33 -1.43
N PHE A 18 13.10 3.36 -2.64
CA PHE A 18 12.90 4.61 -3.38
C PHE A 18 11.98 5.60 -2.64
N LEU A 19 10.88 5.14 -2.05
CA LEU A 19 9.99 6.02 -1.27
C LEU A 19 10.70 6.58 -0.02
N LEU A 20 11.48 5.76 0.68
CA LEU A 20 12.24 6.21 1.84
C LEU A 20 13.33 7.23 1.47
N GLU A 21 14.02 7.02 0.33
CA GLU A 21 15.00 7.96 -0.21
C GLU A 21 14.36 9.32 -0.59
N GLU A 22 13.13 9.29 -1.11
CA GLU A 22 12.35 10.49 -1.43
C GLU A 22 11.72 11.17 -0.20
N GLY A 23 11.98 10.64 1.01
CA GLY A 23 11.57 11.24 2.29
C GLY A 23 10.18 10.82 2.80
N TYR A 24 9.56 9.78 2.22
CA TYR A 24 8.34 9.22 2.78
C TYR A 24 8.66 8.43 4.05
N GLY A 25 7.80 8.55 5.05
CA GLY A 25 7.82 7.72 6.25
C GLY A 25 6.76 6.63 6.19
N GLN A 26 7.11 5.42 6.61
CA GLN A 26 6.14 4.34 6.78
C GLN A 26 5.30 4.58 8.04
N GLU A 27 3.98 4.48 7.91
CA GLU A 27 3.03 4.58 9.01
C GLU A 27 2.42 3.22 9.35
N VAL A 28 1.65 3.18 10.44
CA VAL A 28 0.97 1.96 10.92
C VAL A 28 0.06 1.39 9.83
N ALA A 29 0.21 0.10 9.56
CA ALA A 29 -0.61 -0.62 8.60
C ALA A 29 -2.09 -0.59 9.01
N ILE A 30 -2.96 -0.46 8.02
CA ILE A 30 -4.41 -0.42 8.21
C ILE A 30 -4.99 -1.71 7.65
N GLU A 31 -5.66 -2.47 8.50
CA GLU A 31 -6.44 -3.64 8.08
C GLU A 31 -7.88 -3.24 7.76
N ARG A 32 -8.40 -3.73 6.64
CA ARG A 32 -9.81 -3.62 6.26
C ARG A 32 -10.37 -4.97 5.88
N ARG A 33 -11.65 -5.16 6.19
CA ARG A 33 -12.41 -6.28 5.63
C ARG A 33 -12.71 -5.97 4.17
N ALA A 34 -12.41 -6.92 3.29
CA ALA A 34 -12.70 -6.80 1.87
C ALA A 34 -13.91 -7.68 1.49
N VAL A 35 -14.37 -7.57 0.24
CA VAL A 35 -15.46 -8.41 -0.28
C VAL A 35 -15.08 -9.89 -0.27
N GLU A 36 -16.08 -10.77 -0.19
CA GLU A 36 -15.92 -12.24 -0.31
C GLU A 36 -15.00 -12.89 0.75
N ASP A 37 -15.11 -12.46 2.02
CA ASP A 37 -14.25 -12.93 3.13
C ASP A 37 -12.74 -12.65 2.91
N GLY A 38 -12.39 -11.69 2.04
CA GLY A 38 -11.02 -11.21 1.88
C GLY A 38 -10.59 -10.24 2.98
N ARG A 39 -9.28 -10.06 3.14
CA ARG A 39 -8.66 -8.99 3.94
C ARG A 39 -7.83 -8.09 3.04
N LEU A 40 -7.85 -6.80 3.34
CA LEU A 40 -7.02 -5.82 2.67
C LEU A 40 -6.11 -5.18 3.71
N PHE A 41 -4.80 -5.34 3.52
CA PHE A 41 -3.79 -4.65 4.30
C PHE A 41 -3.27 -3.47 3.50
N LEU A 42 -3.24 -2.30 4.13
CA LEU A 42 -2.74 -1.07 3.54
C LEU A 42 -1.52 -0.63 4.33
N TYR A 43 -0.38 -0.52 3.66
CA TYR A 43 0.88 -0.04 4.23
C TYR A 43 1.11 1.39 3.75
N PRO A 44 0.73 2.40 4.54
CA PRO A 44 0.90 3.80 4.18
C PRO A 44 2.37 4.24 4.22
N TYR A 45 2.78 4.91 3.15
CA TYR A 45 3.99 5.71 3.04
C TYR A 45 3.55 7.17 2.88
N THR A 46 3.86 8.00 3.87
CA THR A 46 3.38 9.37 3.96
C THR A 46 4.55 10.35 3.87
N LEU A 47 4.38 11.39 3.06
CA LEU A 47 5.29 12.51 2.97
C LEU A 47 4.67 13.74 3.65
N TYR A 48 5.39 14.33 4.59
CA TYR A 48 5.01 15.55 5.29
C TYR A 48 5.92 16.71 4.88
N ASP A 49 5.41 17.94 4.94
CA ASP A 49 6.25 19.14 4.83
C ASP A 49 7.00 19.42 6.14
N GLU A 50 7.88 20.43 6.13
CA GLU A 50 8.67 20.83 7.31
C GLU A 50 7.80 21.32 8.49
N GLN A 51 6.54 21.66 8.25
CA GLN A 51 5.57 22.12 9.25
C GLN A 51 4.68 20.97 9.76
N GLY A 52 4.86 19.75 9.23
CA GLY A 52 4.09 18.56 9.59
C GLY A 52 2.77 18.42 8.83
N SER A 53 2.53 19.20 7.77
CA SER A 53 1.35 19.06 6.92
C SER A 53 1.54 17.94 5.92
N LEU A 54 0.46 17.17 5.68
CA LEU A 54 0.46 16.08 4.70
C LEU A 54 0.67 16.62 3.27
N ILE A 55 1.75 16.20 2.60
CA ILE A 55 2.00 16.49 1.17
C ILE A 55 1.44 15.38 0.28
N ASP A 56 1.76 14.13 0.58
CA ASP A 56 1.40 12.98 -0.25
C ASP A 56 1.26 11.73 0.61
N ARG A 57 0.43 10.79 0.16
CA ARG A 57 0.30 9.47 0.79
C ARG A 57 0.08 8.41 -0.26
N ILE A 58 0.96 7.42 -0.24
CA ILE A 58 0.95 6.26 -1.12
C ILE A 58 0.76 5.03 -0.25
N PHE A 59 0.02 4.05 -0.74
CA PHE A 59 -0.21 2.79 -0.06
C PHE A 59 0.38 1.66 -0.87
N HIS A 60 1.10 0.76 -0.22
CA HIS A 60 1.17 -0.60 -0.69
C HIS A 60 -0.10 -1.31 -0.21
N ALA A 61 -0.91 -1.80 -1.14
CA ALA A 61 -2.16 -2.49 -0.84
C ALA A 61 -1.96 -3.98 -1.13
N GLU A 62 -2.14 -4.82 -0.10
CA GLU A 62 -2.11 -6.27 -0.21
C GLU A 62 -3.50 -6.82 0.06
N TYR A 63 -4.08 -7.48 -0.94
CA TYR A 63 -5.35 -8.15 -0.82
C TYR A 63 -5.10 -9.65 -0.60
N CYS A 64 -5.57 -10.16 0.53
CA CYS A 64 -5.44 -11.53 0.95
C CYS A 64 -6.78 -12.25 0.91
N ARG A 65 -6.77 -13.51 0.48
CA ARG A 65 -7.93 -14.42 0.53
C ARG A 65 -7.57 -15.62 1.38
N ARG A 66 -8.61 -16.30 1.87
CA ARG A 66 -8.43 -17.62 2.45
C ARG A 66 -8.33 -18.66 1.35
N ASP A 67 -7.38 -19.57 1.49
CA ASP A 67 -7.34 -20.79 0.70
C ASP A 67 -8.39 -21.81 1.20
N GLU A 68 -8.38 -23.00 0.61
CA GLU A 68 -9.31 -24.09 0.96
C GLU A 68 -9.06 -24.65 2.37
N ASP A 69 -7.87 -24.44 2.92
CA ASP A 69 -7.46 -24.87 4.27
C ASP A 69 -7.71 -23.78 5.34
N GLY A 70 -8.12 -22.58 4.92
CA GLY A 70 -8.46 -21.44 5.77
C GLY A 70 -7.28 -20.55 6.15
N GLU A 71 -6.10 -20.75 5.55
CA GLU A 71 -4.93 -19.90 5.71
C GLU A 71 -5.03 -18.65 4.83
N TRP A 72 -4.46 -17.53 5.30
CA TRP A 72 -4.49 -16.28 4.53
C TRP A 72 -3.31 -16.24 3.57
N GLU A 73 -3.61 -16.17 2.27
CA GLU A 73 -2.60 -15.98 1.23
C GLU A 73 -2.78 -14.63 0.54
N ALA A 74 -1.64 -13.99 0.23
CA ALA A 74 -1.61 -12.77 -0.55
C ALA A 74 -2.01 -13.08 -2.00
N TYR A 75 -3.16 -12.58 -2.44
CA TYR A 75 -3.72 -12.84 -3.76
C TYR A 75 -3.30 -11.77 -4.78
N SER A 76 -3.25 -10.50 -4.35
CA SER A 76 -2.77 -9.42 -5.21
C SER A 76 -2.15 -8.29 -4.40
N CYS A 77 -1.17 -7.61 -4.99
CA CYS A 77 -0.57 -6.43 -4.41
C CYS A 77 -0.48 -5.29 -5.42
N SER A 78 -0.61 -4.05 -4.97
CA SER A 78 -0.53 -2.88 -5.83
C SER A 78 -0.12 -1.62 -5.06
N TRP A 79 0.48 -0.67 -5.77
CA TRP A 79 0.71 0.68 -5.25
C TRP A 79 -0.46 1.58 -5.63
N THR A 80 -1.03 2.32 -4.67
CA THR A 80 -2.16 3.22 -4.94
C THR A 80 -2.10 4.47 -4.06
N ARG A 81 -2.67 5.57 -4.54
CA ARG A 81 -3.01 6.75 -3.72
C ARG A 81 -4.48 6.76 -3.31
N ASP A 82 -5.28 5.98 -4.01
CA ASP A 82 -6.71 5.99 -3.90
C ASP A 82 -7.18 4.73 -3.18
N LEU A 83 -7.93 4.94 -2.09
CA LEU A 83 -8.51 3.88 -1.27
C LEU A 83 -9.93 3.49 -1.71
N SER A 84 -10.45 4.10 -2.78
CA SER A 84 -11.77 3.80 -3.35
C SER A 84 -11.73 2.69 -4.40
N CYS A 85 -10.54 2.34 -4.93
CA CYS A 85 -10.37 1.27 -5.91
C CYS A 85 -10.34 -0.17 -5.34
N THR A 86 -10.55 -0.41 -4.05
CA THR A 86 -10.50 -1.76 -3.46
C THR A 86 -11.86 -2.48 -3.43
N GLY A 87 -12.70 -2.19 -4.43
CA GLY A 87 -13.92 -2.94 -4.72
C GLY A 87 -13.90 -3.45 -6.15
N TYR A 88 -13.33 -4.63 -6.36
CA TYR A 88 -13.53 -5.45 -7.55
C TYR A 88 -13.81 -6.88 -7.11
#